data_AF-A0A3M2TFW9-F1
#
_entry.id   AF-A0A3M2TFW9-F1
#
_cell.length_a   1.000
_cell.length_b   1.000
_cell.length_c   1.000
_cell.angle_alpha   90.00
_cell.angle_beta   90.00
_cell.angle_gamma   90.00
#
_symmetry.space_group_name_H-M   'P 1'
#
loop_
_entity.id
_entity.type
_entity.pdbx_description
1 polymer ?
#
loop_
_entity_poly.entity_id
_entity_poly.type
_entity_poly.pdbx_seq_one_letter_code
_entity_poly.pdbx_strand_id
1 'polypeptide(L)'
;MANLFTYIWAFQIVCLTEMKRLTAVIHRRDPRQPVLAMPLESDLHQDRKRTTSLAKQIYLSMDYLLQDDMGLFGPTSTFYPLKVAYQALEEDDSDHIGEMAYIQQVVGRLTQKGLLCAPSFISPTKAPV
;
A
#
# COMPACT_ATOMS: atom_id res chain seq x y z
N MET A 1 17.13 -5.87 -8.21
CA MET A 1 16.90 -5.65 -6.75
C MET A 1 15.57 -4.95 -6.44
N ALA A 2 14.82 -4.43 -7.43
CA ALA A 2 13.55 -3.71 -7.17
C ALA A 2 12.54 -4.52 -6.34
N ASN A 3 12.50 -5.85 -6.51
CA ASN A 3 11.63 -6.76 -5.75
C ASN A 3 11.86 -6.64 -4.23
N LEU A 4 13.09 -6.42 -3.77
CA LEU A 4 13.34 -6.26 -2.33
C LEU A 4 12.81 -4.92 -1.81
N PHE A 5 13.03 -3.85 -2.58
CA PHE A 5 12.61 -2.50 -2.19
C PHE A 5 11.09 -2.39 -2.08
N THR A 6 10.32 -2.99 -2.99
CA THR A 6 8.86 -2.96 -2.91
C THR A 6 8.33 -3.62 -1.64
N TYR A 7 8.95 -4.71 -1.18
CA TYR A 7 8.61 -5.34 0.10
C TYR A 7 9.03 -4.49 1.30
N ILE A 8 10.19 -3.84 1.25
CA ILE A 8 10.63 -2.92 2.32
C ILE A 8 9.65 -1.75 2.44
N TRP A 9 9.25 -1.14 1.32
CA TRP A 9 8.27 -0.05 1.33
C TRP A 9 6.90 -0.52 1.81
N ALA A 10 6.44 -1.70 1.38
CA ALA A 10 5.19 -2.28 1.86
C ALA A 10 5.23 -2.53 3.38
N PHE A 11 6.35 -3.07 3.88
CA PHE A 11 6.55 -3.26 5.31
C PHE A 11 6.52 -1.94 6.08
N GLN A 12 7.15 -0.89 5.56
CA GLN A 12 7.10 0.45 6.17
C GLN A 12 5.68 1.00 6.24
N ILE A 13 4.88 0.85 5.18
CA ILE A 13 3.46 1.23 5.18
C ILE A 13 2.72 0.47 6.28
N VAL A 14 2.89 -0.86 6.37
CA VAL A 14 2.25 -1.67 7.42
C VAL A 14 2.63 -1.18 8.81
N CYS A 15 3.92 -0.91 9.06
CA CYS A 15 4.35 -0.36 10.35
C CYS A 15 3.69 0.98 10.66
N LEU A 16 3.64 1.91 9.71
CA LEU A 16 2.99 3.22 9.90
C LEU A 16 1.48 3.06 10.20
N THR A 17 0.78 2.22 9.45
CA THR A 17 -0.64 1.93 9.65
C THR A 17 -0.90 1.31 11.03
N GLU A 18 -0.11 0.32 11.43
CA GLU A 18 -0.29 -0.35 12.73
C GLU A 18 0.11 0.55 13.89
N MET A 19 1.15 1.39 13.77
CA MET A 19 1.47 2.41 14.78
C MET A 19 0.32 3.41 14.94
N LYS A 20 -0.29 3.89 13.84
CA LYS A 20 -1.48 4.75 13.89
C LYS A 20 -2.65 4.06 14.60
N ARG A 21 -2.91 2.78 14.30
CA ARG A 21 -3.96 1.98 14.95
C ARG A 21 -3.71 1.80 16.45
N LEU A 22 -2.48 1.46 16.83
CA LEU A 22 -2.08 1.32 18.24
C LEU A 22 -2.26 2.64 19.00
N THR A 23 -1.80 3.75 18.44
CA THR A 23 -1.99 5.10 19.00
C THR A 23 -3.46 5.42 19.22
N ALA A 24 -4.33 5.14 18.24
CA ALA A 24 -5.77 5.36 18.35
C ALA A 24 -6.40 4.50 19.46
N VAL A 25 -6.00 3.23 19.60
CA VAL A 25 -6.49 2.33 20.65
C VAL A 25 -6.07 2.80 22.04
N ILE A 26 -4.81 3.23 22.20
CA ILE A 26 -4.29 3.74 23.48
C ILE A 26 -5.04 5.01 23.88
N HIS A 27 -5.18 5.97 22.95
CA HIS A 27 -5.87 7.22 23.21
C HIS A 27 -7.35 7.01 23.57
N ARG A 28 -8.02 6.05 22.93
CA ARG A 28 -9.41 5.67 23.27
C ARG A 28 -9.52 5.08 24.68
N ARG A 29 -8.52 4.34 25.15
CA ARG A 29 -8.53 3.64 26.44
C ARG A 29 -8.21 4.56 27.61
N ASP A 30 -7.29 5.50 27.42
CA ASP A 30 -6.95 6.51 28.43
C ASP A 30 -6.65 7.86 27.75
N PRO A 31 -7.65 8.75 27.63
CA PRO A 31 -7.47 10.07 27.02
C PRO A 31 -6.54 10.99 27.81
N ARG A 32 -6.22 10.64 29.07
CA ARG A 32 -5.37 11.43 29.97
C ARG A 32 -3.92 10.96 29.96
N GLN A 33 -3.63 9.79 29.40
CA GLN A 33 -2.25 9.38 29.18
C GLN A 33 -1.67 10.25 28.07
N PRO A 34 -0.57 10.98 28.34
CA PRO A 34 0.24 11.53 27.27
C PRO A 34 0.84 10.33 26.55
N VAL A 35 0.19 9.89 25.46
CA VAL A 35 0.77 8.92 24.54
C VAL A 35 2.13 9.50 24.17
N LEU A 36 3.20 8.88 24.70
CA LEU A 36 4.62 9.18 24.46
C LEU A 36 4.83 10.51 23.74
N ALA A 37 5.11 11.59 24.48
CA ALA A 37 5.22 12.99 24.05
C ALA A 37 6.00 13.23 22.73
N MET A 38 5.40 12.84 21.61
CA MET A 38 5.78 13.11 20.24
C MET A 38 4.70 14.03 19.66
N PRO A 39 5.04 14.98 18.78
CA PRO A 39 4.08 15.92 18.23
C PRO A 39 3.08 15.20 17.30
N LEU A 40 2.03 14.64 17.90
CA LEU A 40 1.08 13.68 17.33
C LEU A 40 0.42 14.16 16.03
N GLU A 41 0.03 15.44 15.98
CA GLU A 41 -0.66 16.03 14.81
C GLU A 41 0.30 16.26 13.64
N SER A 42 1.52 16.71 13.92
CA SER A 42 2.56 16.95 12.91
C SER A 42 3.09 15.63 12.34
N ASP A 43 3.23 14.60 13.18
CA ASP A 43 3.66 13.27 12.76
C ASP A 43 2.58 12.57 11.93
N LEU A 44 1.28 12.66 12.27
CA LEU A 44 0.23 11.98 11.50
C LEU A 44 0.14 12.47 10.05
N HIS A 45 0.28 13.78 9.81
CA HIS A 45 0.28 14.33 8.47
C HIS A 45 1.56 13.98 7.70
N GLN A 46 2.71 13.93 8.39
CA GLN A 46 3.98 13.49 7.82
C GLN A 46 3.95 11.98 7.47
N ASP A 47 3.40 11.16 8.35
CA ASP A 47 3.22 9.72 8.17
C ASP A 47 2.27 9.43 7.02
N ARG A 48 1.16 10.19 6.90
CA ARG A 48 0.26 10.13 5.75
C ARG A 48 0.99 10.41 4.45
N LYS A 49 1.70 11.54 4.35
CA LYS A 49 2.50 11.89 3.17
C LYS A 49 3.55 10.82 2.85
N ARG A 50 4.19 10.26 3.87
CA ARG A 50 5.19 9.20 3.73
C ARG A 50 4.55 7.93 3.19
N THR A 51 3.40 7.53 3.73
CA THR A 51 2.62 6.37 3.27
C THR A 51 2.23 6.52 1.80
N THR A 52 1.67 7.67 1.39
CA THR A 52 1.34 7.94 -0.02
C THR A 52 2.59 7.91 -0.91
N SER A 53 3.71 8.47 -0.45
CA SER A 53 4.98 8.44 -1.19
C SER A 53 5.52 7.02 -1.38
N LEU A 54 5.44 6.18 -0.35
CA LEU A 54 5.83 4.76 -0.42
C LEU A 54 4.90 3.98 -1.35
N ALA A 55 3.58 4.19 -1.26
CA ALA A 55 2.62 3.57 -2.16
C ALA A 55 2.92 3.93 -3.62
N LYS A 56 3.30 5.19 -3.88
CA LYS A 56 3.77 5.66 -5.20
C LYS A 56 5.02 4.97 -5.69
N GLN A 57 6.02 4.79 -4.83
CA GLN A 57 7.22 4.04 -5.20
C GLN A 57 6.89 2.59 -5.56
N ILE A 58 5.95 1.96 -4.83
CA ILE A 58 5.49 0.61 -5.13
C ILE A 58 4.81 0.54 -6.50
N TYR A 59 3.74 1.29 -6.76
CA TYR A 59 3.00 1.11 -8.00
C TYR A 59 3.81 1.53 -9.23
N LEU A 60 4.66 2.57 -9.16
CA LEU A 60 5.52 2.97 -10.28
C LEU A 60 6.61 1.94 -10.58
N SER A 61 7.07 1.17 -9.58
CA SER A 61 8.06 0.11 -9.81
C SER A 61 7.50 -1.09 -10.61
N MET A 62 6.18 -1.16 -10.79
CA MET A 62 5.53 -2.27 -11.50
C MET A 62 5.90 -2.31 -12.98
N ASP A 63 6.18 -1.16 -13.60
CA ASP A 63 6.67 -1.13 -14.97
C ASP A 63 7.99 -1.87 -15.14
N TYR A 64 8.87 -1.84 -14.13
CA TYR A 64 10.09 -2.63 -14.10
C TYR A 64 9.82 -4.10 -13.75
N LEU A 65 9.02 -4.37 -12.71
CA LEU A 65 8.73 -5.73 -12.26
C LEU A 65 7.95 -6.57 -13.28
N LEU A 66 7.26 -5.93 -14.21
CA LEU A 66 6.48 -6.59 -15.26
C LEU A 66 7.22 -6.73 -16.59
N GLN A 67 8.48 -6.32 -16.69
CA GLN A 67 9.30 -6.56 -17.88
C GLN A 67 9.44 -8.05 -18.15
N ASP A 68 9.54 -8.42 -19.44
CA ASP A 68 9.62 -9.84 -19.84
C ASP A 68 10.89 -10.51 -19.32
N ASP A 69 11.99 -9.77 -19.19
CA ASP A 69 13.26 -10.23 -18.63
C ASP A 69 13.15 -10.69 -17.16
N MET A 70 12.15 -10.19 -16.42
CA MET A 70 11.91 -10.59 -15.03
C MET A 70 11.19 -11.95 -14.93
N GLY A 71 10.74 -12.50 -16.06
CA GLY A 71 10.06 -13.79 -16.14
C GLY A 71 8.86 -13.87 -15.19
N LEU A 72 8.73 -14.99 -14.47
CA LEU A 72 7.67 -15.17 -13.48
C LEU A 72 7.96 -14.45 -12.15
N PHE A 73 9.24 -14.30 -11.79
CA PHE A 73 9.66 -13.76 -10.50
C PHE A 73 9.21 -12.31 -10.27
N GLY A 74 9.28 -11.48 -11.32
CA GLY A 74 8.81 -10.10 -11.26
C GLY A 74 7.31 -10.02 -10.94
N PRO A 75 6.43 -10.49 -11.84
CA PRO A 75 4.99 -10.48 -11.65
C PRO A 75 4.49 -11.12 -10.35
N THR A 76 5.02 -12.27 -9.92
CA THR A 76 4.57 -12.92 -8.67
C THR A 76 4.96 -12.14 -7.42
N SER A 77 6.07 -11.39 -7.47
CA SER A 77 6.52 -10.55 -6.35
C SER A 77 5.68 -9.27 -6.16
N THR A 78 4.82 -8.93 -7.13
CA THR A 78 4.03 -7.69 -7.09
C THR A 78 2.83 -7.76 -6.15
N PHE A 79 2.31 -8.95 -5.87
CA PHE A 79 1.00 -9.16 -5.23
C PHE A 79 0.87 -8.45 -3.89
N TYR A 80 1.77 -8.79 -2.96
CA TYR A 80 1.70 -8.24 -1.60
C TYR A 80 2.00 -6.73 -1.57
N PRO A 81 3.07 -6.23 -2.23
CA PRO A 81 3.31 -4.79 -2.29
C PRO A 81 2.15 -4.00 -2.91
N LEU A 82 1.58 -4.46 -4.02
CA LEU A 82 0.45 -3.78 -4.67
C LEU A 82 -0.79 -3.75 -3.79
N LYS A 83 -1.10 -4.86 -3.11
CA LYS A 83 -2.20 -4.91 -2.15
C LYS A 83 -2.03 -3.84 -1.07
N VAL A 84 -0.84 -3.77 -0.46
CA VAL A 84 -0.54 -2.79 0.60
C VAL A 84 -0.63 -1.36 0.06
N ALA A 85 -0.10 -1.09 -1.12
CA ALA A 85 -0.21 0.23 -1.75
C ALA A 85 -1.66 0.62 -2.05
N TYR A 86 -2.48 -0.31 -2.57
CA TYR A 86 -3.89 -0.07 -2.85
C TYR A 86 -4.66 0.24 -1.56
N GLN A 87 -4.49 -0.58 -0.51
CA GLN A 87 -5.14 -0.37 0.78
C GLN A 87 -4.73 0.95 1.42
N ALA A 88 -3.44 1.33 1.31
CA ALA A 88 -2.94 2.59 1.84
C ALA A 88 -3.53 3.83 1.15
N LEU A 89 -3.83 3.73 -0.15
CA LEU A 89 -4.50 4.79 -0.90
C LEU A 89 -6.01 4.81 -0.64
N GLU A 90 -6.63 3.64 -0.43
CA GLU A 90 -8.05 3.51 -0.11
C GLU A 90 -8.39 4.01 1.30
N GLU A 91 -7.52 3.76 2.28
CA GLU A 91 -7.68 4.24 3.66
C GLU A 91 -7.40 5.75 3.80
N ASP A 92 -6.90 6.40 2.75
CA ASP A 92 -6.55 7.82 2.78
C ASP A 92 -7.74 8.69 2.33
N ASP A 93 -8.16 9.67 3.13
CA ASP A 93 -9.32 10.54 2.82
C ASP A 93 -9.11 11.49 1.61
N SER A 94 -7.99 11.37 0.90
CA SER A 94 -7.67 12.17 -0.29
C SER A 94 -8.15 11.46 -1.56
N ASP A 95 -8.42 12.24 -2.59
CA ASP A 95 -8.82 11.69 -3.88
C ASP A 95 -7.61 11.08 -4.61
N HIS A 96 -7.46 9.76 -4.50
CA HIS A 96 -6.44 8.95 -5.18
C HIS A 96 -7.02 8.12 -6.35
N ILE A 97 -8.13 8.57 -6.95
CA ILE A 97 -8.82 7.83 -8.02
C ILE A 97 -7.86 7.49 -9.17
N GLY A 98 -6.97 8.41 -9.55
CA GLY A 98 -6.00 8.20 -10.63
C GLY A 98 -4.98 7.11 -10.32
N GLU A 99 -4.40 7.14 -9.13
CA GLU A 99 -3.42 6.17 -8.64
C GLU A 99 -4.05 4.79 -8.48
N MET A 100 -5.26 4.71 -7.93
CA MET A 100 -6.01 3.46 -7.82
C MET A 100 -6.35 2.89 -9.19
N ALA A 101 -6.73 3.73 -10.17
CA ALA A 101 -6.97 3.30 -11.54
C ALA A 101 -5.69 2.76 -12.21
N TYR A 102 -4.54 3.38 -11.95
CA TYR A 102 -3.25 2.86 -12.42
C TYR A 102 -2.93 1.49 -11.81
N ILE A 103 -3.16 1.30 -10.50
CA ILE A 103 -2.99 -0.02 -9.86
C ILE A 103 -3.91 -1.07 -10.52
N GLN A 104 -5.15 -0.71 -10.85
CA GLN A 104 -6.06 -1.60 -11.58
C GLN A 104 -5.56 -1.95 -12.98
N GLN A 105 -4.94 -1.00 -13.69
CA GLN A 105 -4.28 -1.28 -14.96
C GLN A 105 -3.13 -2.29 -14.80
N VAL A 106 -2.33 -2.16 -13.73
CA VAL A 106 -1.27 -3.13 -13.40
C VAL A 106 -1.86 -4.52 -13.10
N VAL A 107 -2.97 -4.60 -12.38
CA VAL A 107 -3.71 -5.86 -12.14
C VAL A 107 -4.17 -6.50 -13.46
N GLY A 108 -4.64 -5.70 -14.42
CA GLY A 108 -4.98 -6.16 -15.76
C GLY A 108 -3.78 -6.80 -16.48
N ARG A 109 -2.60 -6.16 -16.40
CA ARG A 109 -1.36 -6.68 -16.98
C ARG A 109 -0.89 -7.98 -16.32
N LEU A 110 -1.05 -8.11 -15.00
CA LEU A 110 -0.78 -9.36 -14.28
C LEU A 110 -1.67 -10.50 -14.79
N THR A 111 -2.96 -10.23 -14.96
CA THR A 111 -3.93 -11.19 -15.52
C THR A 111 -3.53 -11.63 -16.94
N GLN A 112 -3.12 -10.68 -17.80
CA GLN A 112 -2.63 -10.98 -19.15
C GLN A 112 -1.37 -11.85 -19.15
N LYS A 113 -0.54 -11.76 -18.11
CA LYS A 113 0.64 -12.62 -17.90
C LYS A 113 0.30 -13.97 -17.24
N GLY A 114 -0.98 -14.31 -17.10
CA GLY A 114 -1.45 -15.60 -16.58
C GLY A 114 -1.70 -15.64 -15.07
N LEU A 115 -1.54 -14.52 -14.37
CA LEU A 115 -1.76 -14.42 -12.91
C LEU A 115 -3.21 -14.08 -12.59
N LEU A 116 -4.12 -15.02 -12.88
CA LEU A 116 -5.57 -14.81 -12.83
C LEU A 116 -6.12 -14.48 -11.42
N CYS A 117 -5.37 -14.79 -10.36
CA CYS A 117 -5.75 -14.45 -8.99
C CYS A 117 -5.39 -13.02 -8.58
N ALA A 118 -4.65 -12.27 -9.40
CA ALA A 118 -4.22 -10.90 -9.06
C ALA A 118 -5.37 -9.97 -8.61
N PRO A 119 -6.55 -9.95 -9.26
CA PRO A 119 -7.64 -9.07 -8.84
C PRO A 119 -8.11 -9.34 -7.41
N SER A 120 -8.35 -10.60 -7.05
CA SER A 120 -8.86 -10.95 -5.71
C SER A 120 -7.86 -10.74 -4.59
N PHE A 121 -6.56 -10.77 -4.90
CA PHE A 121 -5.50 -10.52 -3.92
C PHE A 121 -5.23 -9.03 -3.68
N ILE A 122 -5.30 -8.20 -4.73
CA ILE A 122 -4.84 -6.80 -4.69
C ILE A 122 -5.98 -5.83 -4.39
N SER A 123 -7.15 -6.04 -5.00
CA SER A 123 -8.31 -5.17 -4.81
C SER A 123 -9.52 -6.00 -4.41
N PRO A 124 -10.08 -5.84 -3.20
CA PRO A 124 -11.35 -6.47 -2.90
C PRO A 124 -12.37 -5.96 -3.92
N THR A 125 -12.94 -6.86 -4.71
CA THR A 125 -14.14 -6.58 -5.49
C THR A 125 -15.16 -6.06 -4.49
N LYS A 126 -15.57 -4.78 -4.60
CA LYS A 126 -16.79 -4.34 -3.91
C LYS A 126 -17.87 -5.34 -4.32
N ALA A 127 -18.39 -6.08 -3.34
CA ALA A 127 -19.54 -6.94 -3.57
C ALA A 127 -20.63 -6.08 -4.23
N PRO A 128 -21.33 -6.59 -5.26
CA PRO A 128 -22.47 -5.87 -5.80
C PRO A 128 -23.46 -5.65 -4.65
N VAL A 129 -23.73 -4.38 -4.35
CA VAL A 129 -24.80 -3.95 -3.43
C VAL A 129 -26.14 -4.20 -4.10
#